data_AF-A0A9P1H176-F1
#
_entry.id   AF-A0A9P1H176-F1
#
_cell.length_a   1.000
_cell.length_b   1.000
_cell.length_c   1.000
_cell.angle_alpha   90.00
_cell.angle_beta   90.00
_cell.angle_gamma   90.00
#
_symmetry.space_group_name_H-M   'P 1'
#
loop_
_entity.id
_entity.type
_entity.pdbx_description
1 polymer ?
#
loop_
_entity_poly.entity_id
_entity_poly.type
_entity_poly.pdbx_seq_one_letter_code
_entity_poly.pdbx_strand_id
1 'polypeptide(L)'
;MDQEEASRDQQVPDIGPLLNRTIWLLAGIASLFLGLRLYSKISRGRSLWWDDHFLIISLLALLASTSLQSVCVSLDLGKPNYAINLATLQDMSMYSYIAGFLSILAVLWSKVSFALTLLSISTGRTKRWLWLIIISTNVVLGVNATGQWIQCWPVQRLWDITVRGECWPKRTVEIIGTTGTGKAKDDVAKD
;
A
#
# COMPACT_ATOMS: atom_id res chain seq x y z
N MET A 1 -2.59 -3.05 -37.72
CA MET A 1 -3.01 -3.61 -36.42
C MET A 1 -2.72 -2.59 -35.32
N ASP A 2 -2.80 -1.30 -35.65
CA ASP A 2 -2.15 -0.21 -34.88
C ASP A 2 -3.07 1.02 -34.77
N GLN A 3 -4.30 0.92 -35.28
CA GLN A 3 -5.34 1.96 -35.16
C GLN A 3 -6.19 1.78 -33.89
N GLU A 4 -5.94 0.73 -33.11
CA GLU A 4 -6.62 0.45 -31.82
C GLU A 4 -5.93 1.15 -30.63
N GLU A 5 -4.75 1.75 -30.84
CA GLU A 5 -4.05 2.57 -29.85
C GLU A 5 -4.54 4.05 -29.83
N ALA A 6 -5.29 4.50 -30.85
CA ALA A 6 -5.70 5.89 -31.01
C ALA A 6 -7.10 6.24 -30.45
N SER A 7 -7.86 5.27 -29.91
CA SER A 7 -9.27 5.44 -29.52
C SER A 7 -9.53 5.69 -28.02
N ARG A 8 -8.52 5.98 -27.19
CA ARG A 8 -8.74 6.41 -25.79
C ARG A 8 -8.25 7.81 -25.49
N ASP A 9 -8.36 8.70 -26.48
CA ASP A 9 -8.34 10.13 -26.25
C ASP A 9 -9.34 10.48 -25.14
N GLN A 10 -8.86 11.33 -24.25
CA GLN A 10 -9.23 11.43 -22.86
C GLN A 10 -10.47 12.32 -22.71
N GLN A 11 -11.64 11.79 -23.06
CA GLN A 11 -12.87 12.18 -22.40
C GLN A 11 -12.71 11.70 -20.95
N VAL A 12 -12.18 12.53 -20.04
CA VAL A 12 -12.09 12.16 -18.60
C VAL A 12 -13.54 12.04 -18.11
N PRO A 13 -14.12 10.83 -18.06
CA PRO A 13 -15.42 10.65 -17.48
C PRO A 13 -15.23 10.88 -15.98
N ASP A 14 -16.29 11.12 -15.21
CA ASP A 14 -16.17 11.10 -13.75
C ASP A 14 -15.64 9.72 -13.31
N ILE A 15 -14.32 9.58 -13.19
CA ILE A 15 -13.62 8.33 -12.86
C ILE A 15 -13.72 8.02 -11.37
N GLY A 16 -14.09 9.02 -10.55
CA GLY A 16 -14.30 8.87 -9.11
C GLY A 16 -15.19 7.69 -8.75
N PRO A 17 -16.45 7.62 -9.24
CA PRO A 17 -17.33 6.49 -8.96
C PRO A 17 -16.82 5.14 -9.47
N LEU A 18 -16.12 5.11 -10.61
CA LEU A 18 -15.54 3.87 -11.15
C LEU A 18 -14.39 3.38 -10.26
N LEU A 19 -13.48 4.29 -9.88
CA LEU A 19 -12.32 3.99 -9.05
C LEU A 19 -12.77 3.51 -7.66
N ASN A 20 -13.78 4.17 -7.08
CA ASN A 20 -14.34 3.77 -5.79
C ASN A 20 -14.90 2.34 -5.83
N ARG A 21 -15.64 1.98 -6.89
CA ARG A 21 -16.16 0.62 -7.08
C ARG A 21 -15.02 -0.40 -7.16
N THR A 22 -13.99 -0.12 -7.94
CA THR A 22 -12.84 -1.02 -8.09
C THR A 22 -12.08 -1.22 -6.78
N ILE A 23 -11.84 -0.14 -6.03
CA ILE A 23 -11.18 -0.18 -4.72
C ILE A 23 -11.98 -1.05 -3.75
N TRP A 24 -13.30 -0.85 -3.66
CA TRP A 24 -14.17 -1.63 -2.79
C TRP A 24 -14.27 -3.10 -3.20
N LEU A 25 -14.32 -3.40 -4.50
CA LEU A 25 -14.32 -4.78 -4.98
C LEU A 25 -13.01 -5.48 -4.62
N LEU A 26 -11.87 -4.84 -4.89
CA LEU A 26 -10.56 -5.40 -4.60
C LEU A 26 -10.36 -5.60 -3.09
N ALA A 27 -10.75 -4.61 -2.28
CA ALA A 27 -10.69 -4.69 -0.83
C ALA A 27 -11.64 -5.77 -0.26
N GLY A 28 -12.84 -5.90 -0.81
CA GLY A 28 -13.79 -6.94 -0.45
C GLY A 28 -13.25 -8.34 -0.72
N ILE A 29 -12.69 -8.56 -1.91
CA ILE A 29 -12.05 -9.82 -2.29
C ILE A 29 -10.85 -10.10 -1.37
N ALA A 30 -9.97 -9.12 -1.16
CA ALA A 30 -8.81 -9.28 -0.28
C ALA A 30 -9.21 -9.60 1.17
N SER A 31 -10.21 -8.89 1.70
CA SER A 31 -10.80 -9.13 3.02
C SER A 31 -11.39 -10.53 3.13
N LEU A 32 -12.11 -11.00 2.10
CA LEU A 32 -12.66 -12.35 2.06
C LEU A 32 -11.56 -13.42 2.13
N PHE A 33 -10.50 -13.27 1.32
CA PHE A 33 -9.37 -14.20 1.33
C PHE A 33 -8.64 -14.21 2.69
N LEU A 34 -8.44 -13.03 3.30
CA LEU A 34 -7.78 -12.91 4.59
C LEU A 34 -8.64 -13.48 5.73
N GLY A 35 -9.95 -13.24 5.68
CA GLY A 35 -10.94 -13.81 6.60
C GLY A 35 -11.04 -15.33 6.47
N LEU A 36 -11.08 -15.86 5.24
CA LEU A 36 -11.08 -17.31 5.00
C LEU A 36 -9.81 -17.97 5.54
N ARG A 37 -8.68 -17.29 5.41
CA ARG A 37 -7.40 -17.75 5.96
C ARG A 37 -7.42 -17.78 7.49
N LEU A 38 -7.99 -16.76 8.12
CA LEU A 38 -8.22 -16.72 9.57
C LEU A 38 -9.14 -17.88 10.00
N TYR A 39 -10.25 -18.05 9.30
CA TYR A 39 -11.21 -19.12 9.54
C TYR A 39 -10.57 -20.51 9.40
N SER A 40 -9.77 -20.73 8.37
CA SER A 40 -9.06 -22.00 8.14
C SER A 40 -8.08 -22.33 9.27
N LYS A 41 -7.44 -21.30 9.84
CA LYS A 41 -6.52 -21.44 10.97
C LYS A 41 -7.26 -21.79 12.27
N ILE A 42 -8.38 -21.10 12.53
CA ILE A 42 -9.25 -21.36 13.68
C ILE A 42 -9.88 -22.76 13.58
N SER A 43 -10.40 -23.13 12.41
CA SER A 43 -11.02 -24.42 12.13
C SER A 43 -10.05 -25.59 12.34
N ARG A 44 -8.74 -25.38 12.12
CA ARG A 44 -7.70 -26.40 12.34
C ARG A 44 -7.26 -26.53 13.82
N GLY A 45 -8.00 -25.91 14.75
CA GLY A 45 -7.87 -26.13 16.20
C GLY A 45 -6.58 -25.62 16.83
N ARG A 46 -5.83 -24.74 16.14
CA ARG A 46 -4.60 -24.17 16.69
C ARG A 46 -4.96 -23.02 17.64
N SER A 47 -4.51 -23.15 18.89
CA SER A 47 -4.73 -22.19 19.98
C SER A 47 -4.55 -20.74 19.52
N LEU A 48 -5.51 -19.88 19.87
CA LEU A 48 -5.42 -18.43 19.65
C LEU A 48 -4.30 -17.87 20.53
N TRP A 49 -3.12 -17.74 19.95
CA TRP A 49 -2.03 -16.95 20.52
C TRP A 49 -2.15 -15.49 20.05
N TRP A 50 -1.37 -14.59 20.66
CA TRP A 50 -1.25 -13.16 20.32
C TRP A 50 -1.17 -12.83 18.82
N ASP A 51 -0.72 -13.77 17.97
CA ASP A 51 -0.70 -13.66 16.51
C ASP A 51 -2.08 -13.41 15.86
N ASP A 52 -3.18 -13.86 16.47
CA ASP A 52 -4.52 -13.73 15.87
C ASP A 52 -5.08 -12.30 15.95
N HIS A 53 -4.86 -11.63 17.08
CA HIS A 53 -5.20 -10.20 17.26
C HIS A 53 -4.53 -9.33 16.22
N PHE A 54 -3.30 -9.71 15.93
CA PHE A 54 -2.39 -9.09 15.01
C PHE A 54 -2.91 -9.16 13.56
N LEU A 55 -3.43 -10.32 13.16
CA LEU A 55 -4.13 -10.47 11.88
C LEU A 55 -5.44 -9.67 11.83
N ILE A 56 -6.23 -9.66 12.91
CA ILE A 56 -7.47 -8.87 13.00
C ILE A 56 -7.17 -7.37 12.87
N ILE A 57 -6.14 -6.88 13.57
CA ILE A 57 -5.68 -5.48 13.49
C ILE A 57 -5.27 -5.15 12.05
N SER A 58 -4.62 -6.08 11.35
CA SER A 58 -4.24 -5.88 9.94
C SER A 58 -5.45 -5.73 9.01
N LEU A 59 -6.51 -6.51 9.26
CA LEU A 59 -7.74 -6.43 8.50
C LEU A 59 -8.45 -5.09 8.75
N LEU A 60 -8.51 -4.65 10.00
CA LEU A 60 -9.07 -3.34 10.36
C LEU A 60 -8.26 -2.20 9.75
N ALA A 61 -6.92 -2.28 9.77
CA ALA A 61 -6.05 -1.29 9.15
C ALA A 61 -6.24 -1.23 7.62
N LEU A 62 -6.42 -2.38 6.96
CA LEU A 62 -6.70 -2.45 5.52
C LEU A 62 -8.04 -1.79 5.18
N LEU A 63 -9.08 -2.09 5.97
CA LEU A 63 -10.41 -1.49 5.79
C LEU A 63 -10.38 0.03 6.03
N ALA A 64 -9.67 0.48 7.07
CA ALA A 64 -9.49 1.91 7.35
C ALA A 64 -8.70 2.62 6.22
N SER A 65 -7.65 2.00 5.70
CA SER A 65 -6.92 2.50 4.54
C SER A 65 -7.82 2.62 3.31
N THR A 66 -8.67 1.62 3.07
CA THR A 66 -9.59 1.57 1.92
C THR A 66 -10.67 2.64 2.03
N SER A 67 -11.23 2.85 3.22
CA SER A 67 -12.23 3.90 3.46
C SER A 67 -11.64 5.30 3.32
N LEU A 68 -10.43 5.54 3.81
CA LEU A 68 -9.71 6.80 3.63
C LEU A 68 -9.45 7.09 2.14
N GLN A 69 -9.03 6.09 1.38
CA GLN A 69 -8.86 6.22 -0.09
C GLN A 69 -10.20 6.50 -0.77
N SER A 70 -11.28 5.83 -0.37
CA SER A 70 -12.64 6.07 -0.88
C SER A 70 -13.09 7.52 -0.64
N VAL A 71 -12.77 8.09 0.54
CA VAL A 71 -13.02 9.51 0.85
C VAL A 71 -12.20 10.42 -0.04
N CYS A 72 -10.91 10.14 -0.25
CA CYS A 72 -10.05 10.92 -1.14
C CYS A 72 -10.56 10.93 -2.59
N VAL A 73 -11.09 9.81 -3.07
CA VAL A 73 -11.70 9.68 -4.40
C VAL A 73 -13.04 10.42 -4.50
N SER A 74 -13.79 10.46 -3.40
CA SER A 74 -15.08 11.15 -3.32
C SER A 74 -14.93 12.67 -3.25
N LEU A 75 -13.76 13.17 -2.84
CA LEU A 75 -13.43 14.58 -2.71
C LEU A 75 -12.93 15.23 -4.03
N ASP A 76 -13.52 14.88 -5.17
CA ASP A 76 -13.38 15.62 -6.45
C ASP A 76 -12.04 15.47 -7.22
N LEU A 77 -11.50 14.25 -7.37
CA LEU A 77 -10.47 13.95 -8.39
C LEU A 77 -11.01 13.95 -9.85
N GLY A 78 -12.17 14.56 -10.12
CA GLY A 78 -12.87 14.49 -11.41
C GLY A 78 -13.46 15.81 -11.96
N LYS A 79 -13.52 16.90 -11.18
CA LYS A 79 -14.01 18.19 -11.68
C LYS A 79 -12.87 19.05 -12.21
N PRO A 80 -13.06 19.82 -13.30
CA PRO A 80 -12.06 20.75 -13.80
C PRO A 80 -11.66 21.74 -12.69
N ASN A 81 -10.36 21.76 -12.40
CA ASN A 81 -9.61 22.34 -11.27
C ASN A 81 -9.82 23.84 -10.94
N TYR A 82 -11.02 24.41 -11.03
CA TYR A 82 -11.19 25.86 -10.85
C TYR A 82 -11.48 26.31 -9.41
N ALA A 83 -11.87 25.41 -8.49
CA ALA A 83 -12.33 25.83 -7.16
C ALA A 83 -11.93 24.92 -5.99
N ILE A 84 -10.86 24.13 -6.11
CA ILE A 84 -10.39 23.34 -4.96
C ILE A 84 -9.56 24.25 -4.05
N ASN A 85 -10.06 24.48 -2.83
CA ASN A 85 -9.35 25.21 -1.80
C ASN A 85 -8.06 24.46 -1.43
N LEU A 86 -6.92 25.16 -1.35
CA LEU A 86 -5.63 24.57 -0.97
C LEU A 86 -5.72 23.82 0.37
N ALA A 87 -6.59 24.27 1.28
CA ALA A 87 -6.83 23.58 2.55
C ALA A 87 -7.41 22.16 2.36
N THR A 88 -8.33 21.98 1.41
CA THR A 88 -8.92 20.66 1.12
C THR A 88 -7.90 19.72 0.47
N LEU A 89 -6.99 20.23 -0.36
CA LEU A 89 -5.89 19.44 -0.95
C LEU A 89 -4.87 18.98 0.09
N GLN A 90 -4.59 19.84 1.08
CA GLN A 90 -3.71 19.52 2.19
C GLN A 90 -4.27 18.40 3.06
N ASP A 91 -5.55 18.47 3.42
CA ASP A 91 -6.24 17.42 4.17
C ASP A 91 -6.31 16.11 3.38
N MET A 92 -6.59 16.14 2.07
CA MET A 92 -6.58 14.95 1.23
C MET A 92 -5.20 14.28 1.16
N SER A 93 -4.14 15.08 1.05
CA SER A 93 -2.76 14.56 1.03
C SER A 93 -2.42 13.89 2.36
N MET A 94 -2.76 14.54 3.47
CA MET A 94 -2.68 13.98 4.83
C MET A 94 -3.34 12.61 4.94
N TYR A 95 -4.62 12.51 4.57
CA TYR A 95 -5.36 11.25 4.63
C TYR A 95 -4.76 10.18 3.72
N SER A 96 -4.25 10.57 2.54
CA SER A 96 -3.60 9.65 1.61
C SER A 96 -2.30 9.08 2.15
N TYR A 97 -1.46 9.88 2.82
CA TYR A 97 -0.23 9.38 3.46
C TYR A 97 -0.53 8.44 4.62
N ILE A 98 -1.52 8.79 5.45
CA ILE A 98 -1.97 7.93 6.56
C ILE A 98 -2.54 6.62 6.03
N ALA A 99 -3.38 6.67 4.99
CA ALA A 99 -3.93 5.49 4.34
C ALA A 99 -2.82 4.61 3.74
N GLY A 100 -1.83 5.22 3.07
CA GLY A 100 -0.66 4.53 2.55
C GLY A 100 0.12 3.81 3.66
N PHE A 101 0.39 4.49 4.77
CA PHE A 101 1.08 3.88 5.91
C PHE A 101 0.29 2.72 6.53
N LEU A 102 -1.01 2.89 6.75
CA LEU A 102 -1.92 1.83 7.24
C LEU A 102 -1.95 0.62 6.31
N SER A 103 -1.93 0.86 5.00
CA SER A 103 -1.90 -0.22 4.00
C SER A 103 -0.60 -1.02 4.06
N ILE A 104 0.55 -0.36 4.20
CA ILE A 104 1.86 -1.01 4.32
C ILE A 104 1.91 -1.83 5.62
N LEU A 105 1.41 -1.26 6.72
CA LEU A 105 1.29 -1.99 7.99
C LEU A 105 0.39 -3.22 7.87
N ALA A 106 -0.75 -3.12 7.20
CA ALA A 106 -1.64 -4.26 6.97
C ALA A 106 -0.94 -5.39 6.19
N VAL A 107 -0.16 -5.04 5.16
CA VAL A 107 0.62 -6.00 4.36
C VAL A 107 1.74 -6.64 5.17
N LEU A 108 2.52 -5.83 5.90
CA LEU A 108 3.56 -6.29 6.82
C LEU A 108 2.99 -7.35 7.77
N TRP A 109 1.89 -7.00 8.41
CA TRP A 109 1.26 -7.83 9.41
C TRP A 109 0.71 -9.14 8.83
N SER A 110 0.06 -9.07 7.67
CA SER A 110 -0.45 -10.24 6.94
C SER A 110 0.64 -11.24 6.57
N LYS A 111 1.84 -10.74 6.20
CA LYS A 111 3.01 -11.57 5.88
C LYS A 111 3.64 -12.16 7.14
N VAL A 112 3.72 -11.42 8.24
CA VAL A 112 4.21 -11.92 9.53
C VAL A 112 3.36 -13.10 10.00
N SER A 113 2.03 -12.98 10.05
CA SER A 113 1.17 -14.10 10.45
C SER A 113 1.27 -15.31 9.50
N PHE A 114 1.57 -15.09 8.20
CA PHE A 114 1.78 -16.21 7.26
C PHE A 114 3.06 -16.96 7.57
N ALA A 115 4.12 -16.20 7.73
CA ALA A 115 5.43 -16.75 7.97
C ALA A 115 5.51 -17.43 9.34
N LEU A 116 4.83 -16.90 10.36
CA LEU A 116 4.68 -17.57 11.66
C LEU A 116 3.89 -18.89 11.55
N THR A 117 2.84 -18.91 10.72
CA THR A 117 2.11 -20.15 10.43
C THR A 117 3.02 -21.19 9.79
N LEU A 118 3.83 -20.79 8.80
CA LEU A 118 4.84 -21.66 8.17
C LEU A 118 5.94 -22.09 9.15
N LEU A 119 6.37 -21.18 10.03
CA LEU A 119 7.42 -21.44 11.02
C LEU A 119 7.02 -22.57 11.98
N SER A 120 5.75 -22.61 12.34
CA SER A 120 5.23 -23.61 13.27
C SER A 120 5.01 -24.99 12.67
N ILE A 121 4.94 -25.13 11.33
CA ILE A 121 4.87 -26.43 10.65
C ILE A 121 6.25 -26.91 10.16
N SER A 122 7.19 -25.99 10.03
CA SER A 122 8.55 -26.28 9.55
C SER A 122 9.46 -26.74 10.69
N THR A 123 10.05 -27.93 10.54
CA THR A 123 11.06 -28.50 11.45
C THR A 123 12.48 -28.33 10.89
N GLY A 124 13.47 -28.06 11.76
CA GLY A 124 14.90 -28.07 11.42
C GLY A 124 15.47 -26.78 10.82
N ARG A 125 16.43 -26.91 9.89
CA ARG A 125 17.21 -25.80 9.26
C ARG A 125 16.33 -24.79 8.51
N THR A 126 15.18 -25.22 8.01
CA THR A 126 14.21 -24.40 7.28
C THR A 126 13.59 -23.29 8.17
N LYS A 127 13.52 -23.50 9.49
CA LYS A 127 13.09 -22.49 10.46
C LYS A 127 13.98 -21.23 10.41
N ARG A 128 15.29 -21.40 10.20
CA ARG A 128 16.26 -20.30 10.14
C ARG A 128 16.09 -19.48 8.87
N TRP A 129 15.84 -20.14 7.74
CA TRP A 129 15.51 -19.48 6.46
C TRP A 129 14.20 -18.70 6.54
N LEU A 130 13.16 -19.28 7.16
CA LEU A 130 11.89 -18.57 7.38
C LEU A 130 12.08 -17.30 8.22
N TRP A 131 12.89 -17.36 9.27
CA TRP A 131 13.23 -16.18 10.08
C TRP A 131 13.96 -15.10 9.27
N LEU A 132 14.91 -15.49 8.42
CA LEU A 132 15.59 -14.55 7.53
C LEU A 132 14.62 -13.88 6.54
N ILE A 133 13.69 -14.64 5.96
CA ILE A 133 12.68 -14.10 5.05
C ILE A 133 11.74 -13.13 5.77
N ILE A 134 11.34 -13.45 7.01
CA ILE A 134 10.51 -12.56 7.86
C ILE A 134 11.22 -11.24 8.11
N ILE A 135 12.47 -11.28 8.57
CA ILE A 135 13.27 -10.08 8.84
C ILE A 135 13.43 -9.29 7.55
N SER A 136 13.91 -9.94 6.48
CA SER A 136 14.19 -9.29 5.20
C SER A 136 12.97 -8.57 4.65
N THR A 137 11.80 -9.22 4.70
CA THR A 137 10.54 -8.63 4.22
C THR A 137 10.13 -7.44 5.08
N ASN A 138 10.22 -7.56 6.42
CA ASN A 138 9.89 -6.44 7.32
C ASN A 138 10.83 -5.26 7.13
N VAL A 139 12.12 -5.50 6.95
CA VAL A 139 13.12 -4.45 6.71
C VAL A 139 12.82 -3.73 5.41
N VAL A 140 12.58 -4.45 4.31
CA VAL A 140 12.27 -3.82 3.01
C VAL A 140 11.01 -2.97 3.13
N LEU A 141 9.89 -3.51 3.62
CA LEU A 141 8.65 -2.73 3.74
C LEU A 141 8.78 -1.57 4.75
N GLY A 142 9.56 -1.74 5.83
CA GLY A 142 9.84 -0.68 6.79
C GLY A 142 10.69 0.45 6.20
N VAL A 143 11.68 0.13 5.37
CA VAL A 143 12.48 1.12 4.61
C VAL A 143 11.60 1.86 3.62
N ASN A 144 10.66 1.18 2.95
CA ASN A 144 9.71 1.83 2.06
C ASN A 144 8.76 2.77 2.83
N ALA A 145 8.22 2.31 3.96
CA ALA A 145 7.34 3.12 4.81
C ALA A 145 8.06 4.38 5.31
N THR A 146 9.25 4.22 5.89
CA THR A 146 10.06 5.35 6.38
C THR A 146 10.53 6.25 5.26
N GLY A 147 10.90 5.67 4.12
CA GLY A 147 11.19 6.38 2.87
C GLY A 147 10.08 7.34 2.51
N GLN A 148 8.82 6.91 2.59
CA GLN A 148 7.65 7.73 2.27
C GLN A 148 7.56 9.02 3.10
N TRP A 149 7.97 8.99 4.36
CA TRP A 149 7.96 10.13 5.28
C TRP A 149 9.20 11.02 5.16
N ILE A 150 10.35 10.47 4.77
CA ILE A 150 11.64 11.17 4.72
C ILE A 150 11.86 11.89 3.37
N GLN A 151 11.00 11.67 2.37
CA GLN A 151 11.13 12.26 1.02
C GLN A 151 11.18 13.79 1.02
N CYS A 152 10.65 14.45 2.03
CA CYS A 152 10.64 15.91 2.14
C CYS A 152 11.07 16.38 3.53
N TRP A 153 11.92 17.40 3.55
CA TRP A 153 12.32 18.09 4.78
C TRP A 153 11.87 19.56 4.71
N PRO A 154 11.01 20.06 5.62
CA PRO A 154 10.33 19.34 6.71
C PRO A 154 9.20 18.44 6.20
N VAL A 155 8.85 17.41 6.99
CA VAL A 155 7.76 16.47 6.69
C VAL A 155 6.42 17.18 6.40
N GLN A 156 6.22 18.38 6.94
CA GLN A 156 5.02 19.16 6.68
C GLN A 156 4.85 19.56 5.22
N ARG A 157 5.96 19.69 4.47
CA ARG A 157 5.97 19.94 3.03
C ARG A 157 5.26 18.85 2.24
N LEU A 158 5.16 17.65 2.81
CA LEU A 158 4.57 16.48 2.19
C LEU A 158 3.06 16.62 1.98
N TRP A 159 2.39 17.36 2.87
CA TRP A 159 0.95 17.66 2.79
C TRP A 159 0.65 19.14 2.58
N ASP A 160 1.54 20.03 3.03
CA ASP A 160 1.40 21.48 2.91
C ASP A 160 2.43 22.04 1.92
N ILE A 161 1.99 22.30 0.69
CA ILE A 161 2.85 22.84 -0.37
C ILE A 161 3.31 24.29 -0.09
N THR A 162 2.71 24.99 0.88
CA THR A 162 3.00 26.39 1.19
C THR A 162 4.21 26.57 2.11
N VAL A 163 4.58 25.52 2.86
CA VAL A 163 5.76 25.52 3.75
C VAL A 163 7.03 25.50 2.92
N ARG A 164 8.06 26.31 3.21
CA ARG A 164 9.37 26.23 2.53
C ARG A 164 10.14 24.98 2.96
N GLY A 165 10.64 24.19 2.00
CA GLY A 165 11.33 22.93 2.23
C GLY A 165 11.93 22.35 0.95
N GLU A 166 12.87 21.43 1.11
CA GLU A 166 13.47 20.68 0.00
C GLU A 166 12.94 19.24 0.02
N CYS A 167 12.52 18.77 -1.14
CA CYS A 167 12.12 17.38 -1.34
C CYS A 167 13.15 16.67 -2.20
N TRP A 168 13.32 15.37 -1.98
CA TRP A 168 14.19 14.54 -2.79
C TRP A 168 13.75 14.54 -4.26
N PRO A 169 14.71 14.54 -5.19
CA PRO A 169 14.40 14.45 -6.60
C PRO A 169 13.66 13.13 -6.89
N LYS A 170 12.69 13.17 -7.81
CA LYS A 170 11.80 12.03 -8.14
C LYS A 170 12.56 10.73 -8.43
N ARG A 171 13.76 10.84 -9.00
CA ARG A 171 14.69 9.73 -9.26
C ARG A 171 15.05 8.94 -8.00
N THR A 172 15.28 9.62 -6.87
CA THR A 172 15.66 8.97 -5.60
C THR A 172 14.49 8.20 -5.00
N VAL A 173 13.29 8.76 -5.08
CA VAL A 173 12.05 8.11 -4.65
C VAL A 173 11.77 6.85 -5.47
N GLU A 174 11.94 6.94 -6.78
CA GLU A 174 11.76 5.82 -7.69
C GLU A 174 12.77 4.69 -7.43
N ILE A 175 14.04 5.03 -7.20
CA ILE A 175 15.08 4.05 -6.82
C ILE A 175 14.70 3.33 -5.52
N ILE A 176 14.24 4.07 -4.50
CA ILE A 176 13.87 3.48 -3.20
C ILE A 176 12.67 2.54 -3.35
N GLY A 177 11.65 2.93 -4.10
CA GLY A 177 10.47 2.08 -4.36
C GLY A 177 10.80 0.85 -5.22
N THR A 178 11.73 0.98 -6.17
CA THR A 178 12.13 -0.11 -7.08
C THR A 178 13.19 -1.04 -6.51
N THR A 179 13.83 -0.71 -5.38
CA THR A 179 14.84 -1.59 -4.75
C THR A 179 14.25 -2.94 -4.31
N GLY A 180 12.92 -3.07 -4.21
CA GLY A 180 12.22 -4.35 -3.99
C GLY A 180 12.02 -5.23 -5.25
N THR A 181 12.11 -4.66 -6.45
CA THR A 181 12.09 -5.37 -7.73
C THR A 181 13.42 -5.09 -8.41
N GLY A 182 14.44 -5.88 -8.05
CA GLY A 182 15.79 -5.67 -8.56
C GLY A 182 15.79 -5.39 -10.06
N LYS A 183 16.42 -4.28 -10.45
CA LYS A 183 17.38 -4.24 -11.56
C LYS A 183 16.94 -5.04 -12.81
N ALA A 184 15.74 -4.81 -13.31
CA ALA A 184 15.24 -5.47 -14.53
C ALA A 184 14.83 -4.50 -15.65
N LYS A 185 14.95 -3.18 -15.44
CA LYS A 185 14.54 -2.17 -16.43
C LYS A 185 15.69 -1.51 -17.19
N ASP A 186 16.94 -1.77 -16.82
CA ASP A 186 18.11 -1.18 -17.48
C ASP A 186 18.57 -1.96 -18.73
N ASP A 187 18.09 -3.19 -18.96
CA ASP A 187 18.52 -4.02 -20.10
C ASP A 187 17.64 -3.90 -21.36
N VAL A 188 16.48 -3.22 -21.31
CA VAL A 188 15.59 -3.07 -22.49
C VAL A 188 15.95 -1.84 -23.36
N ALA A 189 16.87 -0.98 -22.91
CA ALA A 189 17.25 0.23 -23.64
C ALA A 189 18.52 0.08 -24.49
N LYS A 190 18.94 -1.15 -24.82
CA LYS A 190 20.20 -1.39 -25.54
C LYS A 190 20.15 -2.33 -26.76
N ASP A 191 18.96 -2.66 -27.25
CA ASP A 191 18.77 -3.29 -28.57
C ASP A 191 17.87 -2.42 -29.46
#